data_AF-A0A1M7GZV7-F1
#
_entry.id   AF-A0A1M7GZV7-F1
#
_cell.length_a   1.000
_cell.length_b   1.000
_cell.length_c   1.000
_cell.angle_alpha   90.00
_cell.angle_beta   90.00
_cell.angle_gamma   90.00
#
_symmetry.space_group_name_H-M   'P 1'
#
loop_
_entity.id
_entity.type
_entity.pdbx_description
1 polymer ?
#
loop_
_entity_poly.entity_id
_entity_poly.type
_entity_poly.pdbx_seq_one_letter_code
_entity_poly.pdbx_strand_id
1 'polypeptide(L)'
;MGAKKRIKIGRVLFLIFLIYFIYTFAVQQFKINDLRRQEVELSSEITRLSAEREKLKKEIELLNTESYIEELARDQLGLVKPGEILYKVSPRR
;
A
#
# COMPACT_ATOMS: atom_id res chain seq x y z
N MET A 1 -18.82 -40.60 51.03
CA MET A 1 -19.37 -39.44 50.28
C MET A 1 -18.35 -38.68 49.39
N GLY A 2 -17.09 -39.13 49.21
CA GLY A 2 -16.04 -38.33 48.55
C GLY A 2 -15.94 -38.42 47.01
N ALA A 3 -16.27 -39.57 46.40
CA ALA A 3 -16.04 -39.79 44.97
C ALA A 3 -16.93 -38.94 44.05
N LYS A 4 -18.23 -38.79 44.37
CA LYS A 4 -19.15 -37.93 43.60
C LYS A 4 -18.75 -36.44 43.65
N LYS A 5 -18.16 -35.98 44.77
CA LYS A 5 -17.76 -34.57 44.94
C LYS A 5 -16.49 -34.23 44.12
N ARG A 6 -15.54 -35.15 44.03
CA ARG A 6 -14.33 -35.04 43.18
C ARG A 6 -14.66 -35.00 41.68
N ILE A 7 -15.58 -35.84 41.20
CA ILE A 7 -16.03 -35.82 39.78
C ILE A 7 -16.73 -34.50 39.43
N LYS A 8 -17.52 -33.94 40.36
CA LYS A 8 -18.16 -32.63 40.17
C LYS A 8 -17.14 -31.50 40.04
N ILE A 9 -16.07 -31.51 40.84
CA ILE A 9 -14.98 -30.52 40.75
C ILE A 9 -14.20 -30.66 39.43
N GLY A 10 -13.89 -31.90 39.02
CA GLY A 10 -13.22 -32.15 37.73
C GLY A 10 -14.01 -31.62 36.53
N ARG A 11 -15.35 -31.78 36.55
CA ARG A 11 -16.22 -31.23 35.49
C ARG A 11 -16.24 -29.71 35.46
N VAL A 12 -16.24 -29.05 36.62
CA VAL A 12 -16.19 -27.58 36.71
C VAL A 12 -14.85 -27.06 36.18
N LEU A 13 -13.74 -27.68 36.58
CA LEU A 13 -12.41 -27.31 36.07
C LEU A 13 -12.30 -27.52 34.55
N PHE A 14 -12.85 -28.62 34.03
CA PHE A 14 -12.89 -28.88 32.60
C PHE A 14 -13.73 -27.84 31.84
N LEU A 15 -14.88 -27.43 32.38
CA LEU A 15 -15.71 -26.38 31.79
C LEU A 15 -14.97 -25.03 31.76
N ILE A 16 -14.28 -24.66 32.84
CA ILE A 16 -13.48 -23.43 32.89
C ILE A 16 -12.35 -23.49 31.85
N PHE A 17 -11.65 -24.62 31.76
CA PHE A 17 -10.62 -24.83 30.75
C PHE A 17 -11.17 -24.71 29.32
N LEU A 18 -12.33 -25.30 29.06
CA LEU A 18 -12.97 -25.24 27.75
C LEU A 18 -13.37 -23.81 27.38
N ILE A 19 -13.95 -23.05 28.32
CA ILE A 19 -14.31 -21.64 28.12
C ILE A 19 -13.06 -20.81 27.83
N TYR A 20 -12.00 -21.00 28.62
CA TYR A 20 -10.73 -20.31 28.41
C TYR A 20 -10.12 -20.62 27.02
N PHE A 21 -10.17 -21.89 26.61
CA PHE A 21 -9.68 -22.32 25.31
C PHE A 21 -10.48 -21.69 24.17
N ILE A 22 -11.82 -21.73 24.23
CA ILE A 22 -12.69 -21.12 23.23
C ILE A 22 -12.45 -19.61 23.14
N TYR A 23 -12.36 -18.92 24.28
CA TYR A 23 -12.09 -17.50 24.33
C TYR A 23 -10.75 -17.16 23.67
N THR A 24 -9.69 -17.87 24.04
CA THR A 24 -8.35 -17.67 23.50
C THR A 24 -8.31 -17.94 22.00
N PHE A 25 -8.96 -19.01 21.55
CA PHE A 25 -9.03 -19.37 20.14
C PHE A 25 -9.78 -18.32 19.32
N ALA A 26 -10.91 -17.81 19.82
CA ALA A 26 -11.67 -16.76 19.16
C ALA A 26 -10.84 -15.47 19.01
N VAL A 27 -10.20 -15.01 20.08
CA VAL A 27 -9.34 -13.81 20.05
C VAL A 27 -8.17 -13.98 19.06
N GLN A 28 -7.53 -15.15 19.05
CA GLN A 28 -6.45 -15.43 18.10
C GLN A 28 -6.95 -15.41 16.65
N GLN A 29 -8.13 -15.97 16.36
CA GLN A 29 -8.70 -15.93 15.01
C GLN A 29 -8.97 -14.50 14.53
N PHE A 30 -9.51 -13.63 15.38
CA PHE A 30 -9.70 -12.23 15.03
C PHE A 30 -8.36 -11.54 14.72
N LYS A 31 -7.33 -11.77 15.54
CA LYS A 31 -6.00 -11.19 15.35
C LYS A 31 -5.33 -11.66 14.05
N ILE A 32 -5.46 -12.95 13.71
CA ILE A 32 -4.93 -13.49 12.44
C ILE A 32 -5.63 -12.85 11.24
N ASN A 33 -6.95 -12.68 11.32
CA ASN A 33 -7.71 -12.07 10.24
C ASN A 33 -7.34 -10.60 10.04
N ASP A 34 -7.13 -9.87 11.13
CA ASP A 34 -6.68 -8.47 11.10
C ASP A 34 -5.26 -8.36 10.50
N LEU A 35 -4.33 -9.20 10.96
CA LEU A 35 -2.96 -9.25 10.41
C LEU A 35 -2.95 -9.58 8.91
N ARG A 36 -3.79 -10.52 8.45
CA ARG A 36 -3.91 -10.81 7.01
C ARG A 36 -4.42 -9.62 6.21
N ARG A 37 -5.36 -8.84 6.77
CA ARG A 37 -5.85 -7.63 6.09
C ARG A 37 -4.74 -6.59 5.95
N GLN A 38 -4.00 -6.35 7.04
CA GLN A 38 -2.85 -5.45 7.03
C GLN A 38 -1.78 -5.91 6.03
N GLU A 39 -1.50 -7.21 5.96
CA GLU A 39 -0.55 -7.78 5.00
C GLU A 39 -0.96 -7.51 3.54
N VAL A 40 -2.24 -7.71 3.21
CA VAL A 40 -2.78 -7.43 1.88
C VAL A 40 -2.71 -5.94 1.54
N GLU A 41 -3.09 -5.08 2.48
CA GLU A 41 -3.05 -3.62 2.30
C GLU A 41 -1.62 -3.12 2.06
N LEU A 42 -0.68 -3.55 2.91
CA LEU A 42 0.72 -3.17 2.80
C LEU A 42 1.36 -3.69 1.51
N SER A 43 1.01 -4.91 1.09
CA SER A 43 1.45 -5.47 -0.20
C SER A 43 0.93 -4.65 -1.39
N SER A 44 -0.32 -4.20 -1.33
CA SER A 44 -0.90 -3.32 -2.34
C SER A 44 -0.20 -1.96 -2.38
N GLU A 45 0.12 -1.40 -1.22
CA GLU A 45 0.86 -0.14 -1.10
C GLU A 45 2.28 -0.25 -1.67
N ILE A 46 3.01 -1.33 -1.34
CA ILE A 46 4.32 -1.62 -1.91
C ILE A 46 4.24 -1.70 -3.44
N THR A 47 3.24 -2.39 -3.96
CA THR A 47 3.04 -2.52 -5.42
C THR A 47 2.81 -1.15 -6.06
N ARG A 48 1.95 -0.32 -5.46
CA ARG A 48 1.67 1.04 -5.95
C ARG A 48 2.91 1.93 -5.92
N LEU A 49 3.62 1.96 -4.80
CA LEU A 49 4.83 2.77 -4.62
C LEU A 49 5.95 2.30 -5.56
N SER A 50 6.06 1.00 -5.80
CA SER A 50 7.04 0.45 -6.75
C SER A 50 6.73 0.89 -8.18
N ALA A 51 5.46 0.88 -8.59
CA ALA A 51 5.04 1.36 -9.91
C ALA A 51 5.29 2.87 -10.06
N GLU A 52 5.01 3.65 -9.02
CA GLU A 52 5.26 5.10 -9.00
C GLU A 52 6.77 5.39 -9.09
N ARG A 53 7.59 4.67 -8.33
CA ARG A 53 9.05 4.76 -8.39
C ARG A 53 9.57 4.49 -9.80
N GLU A 54 9.12 3.43 -10.45
CA GLU A 54 9.54 3.11 -11.82
C GLU A 54 9.09 4.17 -12.83
N LYS A 55 7.89 4.74 -12.66
CA LYS A 55 7.42 5.86 -13.47
C LYS A 55 8.33 7.08 -13.32
N LEU A 56 8.61 7.48 -12.08
CA LEU A 56 9.49 8.62 -11.78
C LEU A 56 10.92 8.39 -12.30
N LYS A 57 11.42 7.16 -12.22
CA LYS A 57 12.73 6.81 -12.76
C LYS A 57 12.79 7.00 -14.28
N LYS A 58 11.75 6.57 -15.01
CA LYS A 58 11.64 6.82 -16.46
C LYS A 58 11.57 8.31 -16.79
N GLU A 59 10.84 9.08 -15.99
CA GLU A 59 10.75 10.54 -16.16
C GLU A 59 12.12 11.20 -15.97
N ILE A 60 12.89 10.78 -14.96
CA ILE A 60 14.28 11.22 -14.77
C ILE A 60 15.16 10.83 -15.97
N GLU A 61 15.05 9.60 -16.47
CA GLU A 61 15.80 9.16 -17.67
C GLU A 61 15.47 9.99 -18.91
N LEU A 62 14.18 10.35 -19.11
CA LEU A 62 13.76 11.24 -20.18
C LEU A 62 14.33 12.66 -19.99
N LEU A 63 14.25 13.20 -18.77
CA LEU A 63 14.82 14.51 -18.41
C LEU A 63 16.34 14.57 -18.56
N ASN A 64 17.04 13.44 -18.59
CA ASN A 64 18.48 13.40 -18.87
C ASN A 64 18.83 13.43 -20.37
N THR A 65 17.83 13.48 -21.25
CA THR A 65 18.07 13.63 -22.70
C THR A 65 17.93 15.09 -23.12
N GLU A 66 18.92 15.62 -23.84
CA GLU A 66 18.92 17.02 -24.31
C GLU A 66 17.67 17.36 -25.14
N SER A 67 17.15 16.41 -25.91
CA SER A 67 15.93 16.59 -26.73
C SER A 67 14.68 16.83 -25.88
N TYR A 68 14.53 16.13 -24.76
CA TYR A 68 13.37 16.30 -23.89
C TYR A 68 13.48 17.57 -23.05
N ILE A 69 14.70 17.94 -22.62
CA ILE A 69 14.95 19.24 -21.99
C ILE A 69 14.62 20.37 -22.97
N GLU A 70 15.02 20.24 -24.23
CA GLU A 70 14.73 21.22 -25.28
C GLU A 70 13.21 21.34 -25.54
N GLU A 71 12.50 20.22 -25.65
CA GLU A 71 11.04 20.19 -25.81
C GLU A 71 10.32 20.81 -24.60
N LEU A 72 10.71 20.45 -23.38
CA LEU A 72 10.16 21.02 -22.15
C LEU A 72 10.44 22.53 -22.04
N ALA A 73 11.64 22.98 -22.43
CA ALA A 73 12.01 24.39 -22.45
C ALA A 73 11.20 25.18 -23.50
N ARG A 74 10.88 24.58 -24.65
CA ARG A 74 10.01 25.17 -25.67
C ARG A 74 8.55 25.23 -25.18
N ASP A 75 8.05 24.16 -24.59
CA ASP A 75 6.63 24.04 -24.19
C ASP A 75 6.29 24.83 -22.92
N GLN A 76 7.10 24.70 -21.86
CA GLN A 76 6.82 25.34 -20.57
C GLN A 76 7.40 26.74 -20.44
N LEU A 77 8.56 26.99 -21.06
CA LEU A 77 9.29 28.26 -20.90
C LEU A 77 9.27 29.12 -22.17
N GLY A 78 8.77 28.60 -23.30
CA GLY A 78 8.72 29.33 -24.58
C GLY A 78 10.11 29.67 -25.13
N LEU A 79 11.15 28.95 -24.71
CA LEU A 79 12.53 29.20 -25.10
C LEU A 79 12.79 28.71 -26.53
N VAL A 80 13.61 29.44 -27.28
CA VAL A 80 14.00 29.13 -28.66
C VAL A 80 15.52 29.25 -28.80
N LYS A 81 16.14 28.49 -29.71
CA LYS A 81 17.60 28.58 -29.92
C LYS A 81 17.95 29.91 -30.62
N PRO A 82 19.19 30.41 -30.44
CA PRO A 82 19.66 31.59 -31.18
C PRO A 82 19.51 31.38 -32.70
N GLY A 83 18.69 32.21 -33.35
CA GLY A 83 18.38 32.11 -34.78
C GLY A 83 17.01 31.53 -35.14
N GLU A 84 16.23 31.04 -34.17
CA GLU A 84 14.85 30.57 -34.39
C GLU A 84 13.80 31.67 -34.13
N ILE A 85 12.68 31.62 -34.85
CA ILE A 85 11.58 32.61 -34.74
C ILE A 85 10.33 31.92 -34.16
N LEU A 86 9.82 32.43 -33.03
CA LEU A 86 8.62 31.90 -32.38
C LEU A 86 7.34 32.34 -33.11
N TYR A 87 6.65 31.41 -33.77
CA TYR A 87 5.35 31.67 -34.41
C TYR A 87 4.19 31.39 -33.44
N LYS A 88 3.56 32.43 -32.89
CA LYS A 88 2.28 32.30 -32.17
C LYS A 88 1.13 32.50 -33.13
N VAL A 89 0.43 31.41 -33.46
CA VAL A 89 -0.79 31.47 -34.29
C VAL A 89 -1.91 32.09 -33.45
N SER A 90 -2.18 33.38 -33.64
CA SER A 90 -3.38 34.02 -33.07
C SER A 90 -4.58 33.67 -33.96
N PRO A 91 -5.67 33.11 -33.40
CA PRO A 91 -6.88 32.86 -34.17
C PRO A 91 -7.45 34.20 -34.64
N ARG A 92 -7.66 34.33 -35.95
CA ARG A 92 -8.35 35.47 -36.57
C ARG A 92 -9.80 35.42 -36.10
N ARG A 93 -10.23 36.42 -35.32
CA ARG A 93 -11.64 36.65 -35.01
C ARG A 93 -12.40 37.10 -36.24
#